data_AF-A0A5C7J7W6-F1
#
_entry.id   AF-A0A5C7J7W6-F1
#
_cell.length_a   1.000
_cell.length_b   1.000
_cell.length_c   1.000
_cell.angle_alpha   90.00
_cell.angle_beta   90.00
_cell.angle_gamma   90.00
#
_symmetry.space_group_name_H-M   'P 1'
#
loop_
_entity.id
_entity.type
_entity.pdbx_description
1 polymer ?
#
loop_
_entity_poly.entity_id
_entity_poly.type
_entity_poly.pdbx_seq_one_letter_code
_entity_poly.pdbx_strand_id
1 'polypeptide(L)'
;MDKDTKVKELLAFRQQAYQQTFNLENRFSEAVVKDLERFCRGSTSCFHVDARYHAVLEGRREVWLRIRDALKLNPDDYFEKYTTGKERSHE
;
A
#
# COMPACT_ATOMS: atom_id res chain seq x y z
N MET A 1 25.36 14.75 2.96
CA MET A 1 24.56 13.63 2.44
C MET A 1 23.37 14.22 1.72
N ASP A 2 23.21 13.87 0.45
CA ASP A 2 22.20 14.42 -0.45
C ASP A 2 20.76 14.08 0.00
N LYS A 3 19.80 14.98 -0.26
CA LYS A 3 18.41 14.86 0.22
C LYS A 3 17.70 13.67 -0.43
N ASP A 4 17.96 13.42 -1.70
CA ASP A 4 17.30 12.34 -2.45
C ASP A 4 17.81 10.97 -1.98
N THR A 5 19.09 10.90 -1.60
CA THR A 5 19.67 9.69 -0.98
C THR A 5 18.94 9.32 0.32
N LYS A 6 18.67 10.29 1.20
CA LYS A 6 17.92 10.07 2.45
C LYS A 6 16.49 9.59 2.21
N VAL A 7 15.81 10.15 1.21
CA VAL A 7 14.44 9.74 0.85
C VAL A 7 14.44 8.31 0.33
N LYS A 8 15.41 7.95 -0.52
CA LYS A 8 15.54 6.59 -1.06
C LYS A 8 15.79 5.57 0.05
N GLU A 9 16.70 5.86 0.97
CA GLU A 9 16.98 5.01 2.14
C GLU A 9 15.73 4.81 3.02
N LEU A 10 14.99 5.89 3.29
CA LEU A 10 13.76 5.84 4.08
C LEU A 10 12.69 4.96 3.43
N LEU A 11 12.47 5.13 2.12
CA LEU A 11 11.47 4.37 1.37
C LEU A 11 11.87 2.89 1.25
N ALA A 12 13.15 2.61 1.02
CA ALA A 12 13.67 1.25 0.99
C ALA A 12 13.51 0.56 2.35
N PHE A 13 13.89 1.21 3.45
CA PHE A 13 13.68 0.68 4.79
C PHE A 13 12.21 0.39 5.07
N ARG A 14 11.32 1.33 4.70
CA ARG A 14 9.87 1.14 4.87
C ARG A 14 9.36 -0.06 4.09
N GLN A 15 9.77 -0.21 2.83
CA GLN A 15 9.38 -1.35 2.01
C GLN A 15 9.84 -2.67 2.64
N GLN A 16 11.09 -2.74 3.07
CA GLN A 16 11.64 -3.90 3.77
C GLN A 16 10.88 -4.21 5.05
N ALA A 17 10.52 -3.20 5.86
CA ALA A 17 9.74 -3.40 7.08
C ALA A 17 8.37 -4.06 6.79
N TYR A 18 7.67 -3.64 5.73
CA TYR A 18 6.44 -4.31 5.30
C TYR A 18 6.69 -5.75 4.84
N GLN A 19 7.74 -6.00 4.05
CA GLN A 19 8.08 -7.33 3.54
C GLN A 19 8.42 -8.30 4.68
N GLN A 20 9.17 -7.85 5.69
CA GLN A 20 9.50 -8.64 6.87
C GLN A 20 8.27 -8.89 7.75
N THR A 21 7.42 -7.88 7.94
CA THR A 21 6.18 -8.00 8.72
C THR A 21 5.20 -8.99 8.06
N PHE A 22 5.04 -8.89 6.74
CA PHE A 22 4.13 -9.71 5.95
C PHE A 22 4.90 -10.72 5.11
N ASN A 23 5.76 -11.53 5.74
CA ASN A 23 6.43 -12.63 5.06
C ASN A 23 5.41 -13.71 4.65
N LEU A 24 5.09 -13.80 3.36
CA LEU A 24 4.07 -14.71 2.82
C LEU A 24 4.46 -16.20 2.86
N GLU A 25 5.70 -16.54 3.19
CA GLU A 25 6.09 -17.92 3.50
C GLU A 25 5.52 -18.39 4.84
N ASN A 26 5.18 -17.44 5.73
CA ASN A 26 4.49 -17.72 6.98
C ASN A 26 2.97 -17.76 6.74
N ARG A 27 2.36 -18.92 6.99
CA ARG A 27 0.91 -19.15 6.81
C ARG A 27 0.01 -18.17 7.58
N PHE A 28 0.46 -17.67 8.74
CA PHE A 28 -0.32 -16.70 9.52
C PHE A 28 -0.26 -15.32 8.89
N SER A 29 0.92 -14.91 8.40
CA SER A 29 1.07 -13.68 7.63
C SER A 29 0.22 -13.73 6.36
N GLU A 30 0.22 -14.85 5.64
CA GLU A 30 -0.65 -15.05 4.48
C GLU A 30 -2.14 -14.92 4.84
N ALA A 31 -2.58 -15.55 5.94
CA ALA A 31 -3.96 -15.46 6.41
C ALA A 31 -4.36 -14.02 6.76
N VAL A 32 -3.49 -13.28 7.47
CA VAL A 32 -3.72 -11.87 7.82
C VAL A 32 -3.76 -10.98 6.58
N VAL A 33 -2.86 -11.18 5.61
CA VAL A 33 -2.86 -10.39 4.37
C VAL A 33 -4.16 -10.61 3.58
N LYS A 34 -4.63 -11.85 3.48
CA LYS A 34 -5.92 -12.17 2.82
C LYS A 34 -7.11 -11.55 3.55
N ASP A 35 -7.09 -11.54 4.88
CA ASP A 35 -8.13 -10.89 5.68
C ASP A 35 -8.13 -9.37 5.50
N LEU A 36 -6.95 -8.74 5.58
CA LEU A 36 -6.78 -7.30 5.37
C LEU A 36 -7.19 -6.88 3.96
N GLU A 37 -6.88 -7.67 2.93
CA GLU A 37 -7.38 -7.42 1.56
C GLU A 37 -8.90 -7.30 1.52
N ARG A 38 -9.60 -8.23 2.18
CA ARG A 38 -11.07 -8.25 2.22
C ARG A 38 -11.62 -7.10 3.06
N PHE A 39 -11.09 -6.91 4.27
CA PHE A 39 -11.51 -5.87 5.20
C PHE A 39 -11.35 -4.46 4.61
N CYS A 40 -10.22 -4.23 3.94
CA CYS A 40 -9.92 -2.97 3.28
C CYS A 40 -10.50 -2.85 1.86
N ARG A 41 -11.28 -3.83 1.38
CA ARG A 41 -11.88 -3.82 0.03
C ARG A 41 -10.84 -3.67 -1.09
N GLY A 42 -9.69 -4.30 -0.93
CA GLY A 42 -8.57 -4.21 -1.87
C GLY A 42 -8.92 -4.58 -3.32
N SER A 43 -9.86 -5.53 -3.47
CA SER A 43 -10.32 -6.08 -4.76
C SER A 43 -11.79 -5.81 -5.06
N THR A 44 -12.48 -4.95 -4.29
CA THR A 44 -13.90 -4.64 -4.49
C THR A 44 -14.16 -3.13 -4.52
N SER A 45 -15.22 -2.70 -5.22
CA SER A 45 -15.57 -1.28 -5.30
C SER A 45 -15.87 -0.70 -3.92
N CYS A 46 -15.38 0.51 -3.62
CA CYS A 46 -15.71 1.26 -2.40
C CYS A 46 -16.88 2.24 -2.62
N PHE A 47 -17.56 2.17 -3.76
CA PHE A 47 -18.71 3.02 -4.04
C PHE A 47 -19.83 2.78 -3.01
N HIS A 48 -20.38 3.88 -2.52
CA HIS A 48 -21.58 3.91 -1.71
C HIS A 48 -22.33 5.21 -2.00
N VAL A 49 -23.66 5.17 -2.02
CA VAL A 49 -24.50 6.35 -2.34
C VAL A 49 -24.30 7.49 -1.35
N ASP A 50 -24.02 7.16 -0.09
CA ASP A 50 -23.58 8.13 0.92
C ASP A 50 -22.07 8.38 0.79
N ALA A 51 -21.72 9.63 0.48
CA ALA A 51 -20.36 10.09 0.31
C ALA A 51 -19.46 9.87 1.54
N ARG A 52 -20.01 9.93 2.76
CA ARG A 52 -19.24 9.70 3.99
C ARG A 52 -18.78 8.26 4.10
N TYR A 53 -19.68 7.32 3.80
CA TYR A 53 -19.34 5.90 3.76
C TYR A 53 -18.33 5.62 2.65
N HIS A 54 -18.52 6.18 1.46
CA HIS A 54 -17.56 6.05 0.36
C HIS A 54 -16.16 6.50 0.77
N ALA A 55 -16.02 7.70 1.35
CA ALA A 55 -14.72 8.24 1.78
C ALA A 55 -14.04 7.33 2.84
N VAL A 56 -14.81 6.82 3.80
CA VAL A 56 -14.30 5.88 4.82
C VAL A 56 -13.84 4.55 4.20
N LEU A 57 -14.54 4.06 3.18
CA LEU A 57 -14.19 2.83 2.46
C LEU A 57 -12.90 3.02 1.65
N GLU A 58 -12.77 4.13 0.92
CA GLU A 58 -11.56 4.45 0.16
C GLU A 58 -10.35 4.65 1.07
N GLY A 59 -10.50 5.33 2.22
CA GLY A 59 -9.42 5.48 3.19
C GLY A 59 -8.89 4.12 3.71
N ARG A 60 -9.77 3.13 3.90
CA ARG A 60 -9.32 1.75 4.22
C ARG A 60 -8.62 1.10 3.04
N ARG A 61 -9.12 1.29 1.82
CA ARG A 61 -8.51 0.75 0.61
C ARG A 61 -7.10 1.29 0.39
N GLU A 62 -6.85 2.55 0.68
CA GLU A 62 -5.51 3.15 0.63
C GLU A 62 -4.51 2.43 1.54
N VAL A 63 -4.94 2.01 2.74
CA VAL A 63 -4.09 1.21 3.65
C VAL A 63 -3.71 -0.11 3.01
N TRP A 64 -4.65 -0.81 2.38
CA TRP A 64 -4.35 -2.04 1.64
C TRP A 64 -3.41 -1.79 0.46
N LEU A 65 -3.68 -0.77 -0.36
CA LEU A 65 -2.84 -0.44 -1.51
C LEU A 65 -1.39 -0.19 -1.09
N ARG A 66 -1.18 0.48 0.04
CA ARG A 66 0.15 0.69 0.62
C ARG A 66 0.86 -0.61 0.99
N ILE A 67 0.16 -1.54 1.65
CA ILE A 67 0.70 -2.85 2.00
C ILE A 67 1.03 -3.62 0.72
N ARG A 68 0.08 -3.73 -0.20
CA ARG A 68 0.22 -4.44 -1.47
C ARG A 68 1.40 -3.90 -2.28
N ASP A 69 1.52 -2.58 -2.39
CA ASP A 69 2.62 -1.96 -3.13
C ASP A 69 3.98 -2.35 -2.55
N ALA A 70 4.13 -2.34 -1.22
CA ALA A 70 5.40 -2.72 -0.58
C ALA A 70 5.76 -4.20 -0.81
N LEU A 71 4.75 -5.07 -0.93
CA LEU A 71 4.92 -6.51 -1.14
C LEU A 71 5.09 -6.90 -2.61
N LYS A 72 4.57 -6.10 -3.55
CA LYS A 72 4.48 -6.49 -4.97
C LYS A 72 5.33 -5.65 -5.91
N LEU A 73 5.59 -4.39 -5.59
CA LEU A 73 6.45 -3.55 -6.43
C LEU A 73 7.92 -3.89 -6.18
N ASN A 74 8.74 -3.79 -7.22
CA ASN A 74 10.18 -3.78 -7.06
C ASN A 74 10.62 -2.44 -6.39
N PRO A 75 11.86 -2.35 -5.87
CA PRO A 75 12.32 -1.16 -5.16
C PRO A 75 12.27 0.15 -5.97
N ASP A 76 12.54 0.09 -7.28
CA ASP A 76 12.54 1.28 -8.14
C ASP A 76 11.10 1.76 -8.41
N ASP A 77 10.18 0.84 -8.74
CA ASP A 77 8.75 1.16 -8.91
C ASP A 77 8.13 1.70 -7.62
N TYR A 78 8.50 1.13 -6.47
CA TYR A 78 8.06 1.60 -5.16
C TYR A 78 8.58 3.01 -4.89
N PHE A 79 9.88 3.25 -5.13
CA PHE A 79 10.47 4.57 -4.98
C PHE A 79 9.81 5.60 -5.88
N GLU A 80 9.65 5.29 -7.18
CA GLU A 80 8.99 6.16 -8.15
C GLU A 80 7.59 6.54 -7.69
N LYS A 81 6.75 5.55 -7.34
CA LYS A 81 5.36 5.79 -6.92
C LYS A 81 5.25 6.73 -5.72
N TYR A 82 6.13 6.61 -4.73
CA TYR A 82 6.08 7.38 -3.49
C TYR A 82 6.90 8.68 -3.53
N THR A 83 7.62 8.95 -4.62
CA THR A 83 8.33 10.23 -4.84
C THR A 83 7.69 11.11 -5.89
N THR A 84 7.00 10.52 -6.88
CA THR A 84 6.43 11.28 -8.01
C THR A 84 5.11 11.97 -7.72
N GLY A 85 4.39 11.62 -6.65
CA GLY A 85 3.35 12.44 -6.01
C GLY A 85 2.34 13.18 -6.91
N LYS A 86 2.12 12.78 -8.16
CA LYS A 86 1.20 13.42 -9.10
C LYS A 86 0.00 12.52 -9.33
N GLU A 87 -1.08 12.89 -8.65
CA GLU A 87 -2.48 12.68 -9.03
C GLU A 87 -2.70 11.58 -10.07
N ARG A 88 -2.87 10.34 -9.63
CA ARG A 88 -3.71 9.42 -10.39
C ARG A 88 -5.16 9.77 -10.04
N SER A 89 -5.67 10.83 -10.66
CA SER A 89 -7.09 10.94 -10.93
C SER A 89 -7.51 9.66 -11.64
N HIS A 90 -8.36 8.89 -10.97
CA HIS A 90 -9.11 7.82 -11.60
C HIS A 90 -9.90 8.42 -12.77
N GLU A 91 -9.47 8.15 -14.01
CA GLU A 91 -10.38 8.07 -15.16
C GLU A 91 -11.30 6.85 -14.99
#